data_AF-A0A1I2NXY4-F1
#
_entry.id   AF-A0A1I2NXY4-F1
#
_cell.length_a   1.000
_cell.length_b   1.000
_cell.length_c   1.000
_cell.angle_alpha   90.00
_cell.angle_beta   90.00
_cell.angle_gamma   90.00
#
_symmetry.space_group_name_H-M   'P 1'
#
loop_
_entity.id
_entity.type
_entity.pdbx_description
1 polymer ?
#
loop_
_entity_poly.entity_id
_entity_poly.type
_entity_poly.pdbx_seq_one_letter_code
_entity_poly.pdbx_strand_id
1 'polypeptide(L)'
;MLIKNISQIEVINIDDTLRLRKFDYKYDFALQWYQDEELVRLVDGPYSEIYTLTKLKRMYEYLNNKGELYFIEIKEGEDFVPIGDVTIWEDDIPIVIGNKKYQGQGIGKKVIAALIERGRELGFQTMKVREIYSYNISSQKLFKSMGFIESGQTPLGRSYCLQID
;
A
#
# COMPACT_ATOMS: atom_id res chain seq x y z
N MET A 1 2.22 -6.31 -24.49
CA MET A 1 3.40 -6.93 -23.85
C MET A 1 2.94 -8.16 -23.10
N LEU A 2 3.65 -9.27 -23.24
CA LEU A 2 3.36 -10.51 -22.52
C LEU A 2 3.70 -10.30 -21.04
N ILE A 3 2.69 -10.14 -20.19
CA ILE A 3 2.87 -10.26 -18.75
C ILE A 3 3.36 -11.68 -18.51
N LYS A 4 4.59 -11.83 -18.00
CA LYS A 4 5.13 -13.14 -17.61
C LYS A 4 4.16 -13.76 -16.60
N ASN A 5 3.89 -15.06 -16.70
CA ASN A 5 3.15 -15.85 -15.69
C ASN A 5 3.93 -15.90 -14.36
N ILE A 6 4.08 -14.76 -13.70
CA ILE A 6 4.74 -14.63 -12.40
C ILE A 6 3.63 -14.73 -11.37
N SER A 7 3.65 -15.79 -10.58
CA SER A 7 2.78 -15.92 -9.43
C SER A 7 3.14 -14.89 -8.37
N GLN A 8 2.13 -14.39 -7.66
CA GLN A 8 2.32 -13.59 -6.46
C GLN A 8 3.17 -14.36 -5.44
N ILE A 9 4.20 -13.71 -4.90
CA ILE A 9 5.10 -14.27 -3.90
C ILE A 9 4.35 -14.40 -2.56
N GLU A 10 4.53 -15.52 -1.84
CA GLU A 10 3.86 -15.72 -0.54
C GLU A 10 4.39 -14.80 0.57
N VAL A 11 5.72 -14.60 0.62
CA VAL A 11 6.37 -13.70 1.56
C VAL A 11 7.55 -12.97 0.90
N ILE A 12 7.57 -11.65 0.99
CA ILE A 12 8.71 -10.80 0.62
C ILE A 12 9.34 -10.28 1.90
N ASN A 13 10.53 -10.78 2.26
CA ASN A 13 11.28 -10.25 3.39
C ASN A 13 11.95 -8.94 2.96
N ILE A 14 11.65 -7.85 3.67
CA ILE A 14 12.24 -6.53 3.41
C ILE A 14 13.53 -6.36 4.23
N ASP A 15 13.48 -6.76 5.49
CA ASP A 15 14.63 -6.91 6.39
C ASP A 15 14.31 -7.94 7.49
N ASP A 16 15.19 -8.08 8.48
CA ASP A 16 15.05 -9.05 9.58
C ASP A 16 13.80 -8.88 10.45
N THR A 17 13.18 -7.69 10.38
CA THR A 17 12.04 -7.29 11.21
C THR A 17 10.80 -6.89 10.43
N LEU A 18 10.90 -6.67 9.12
CA LEU A 18 9.80 -6.22 8.27
C LEU A 18 9.62 -7.14 7.06
N ARG A 19 8.38 -7.56 6.81
CA ARG A 19 8.04 -8.38 5.64
C ARG A 19 6.67 -8.01 5.05
N LEU A 20 6.44 -8.44 3.82
CA LEU A 20 5.13 -8.48 3.19
C LEU A 20 4.67 -9.92 3.14
N ARG A 21 3.51 -10.23 3.72
CA ARG A 21 2.87 -11.54 3.60
C ARG A 21 1.67 -11.42 2.68
N LYS A 22 1.56 -12.33 1.72
CA LYS A 22 0.43 -12.40 0.81
C LYS A 22 -0.89 -12.47 1.57
N PHE A 23 -1.89 -11.77 1.05
CA PHE A 23 -3.24 -11.79 1.59
C PHE A 23 -3.83 -13.20 1.57
N ASP A 24 -4.35 -13.63 2.71
CA ASP A 24 -4.85 -14.99 2.96
C ASP A 24 -6.33 -15.00 3.39
N TYR A 25 -7.07 -13.94 3.11
CA TYR A 25 -8.49 -13.76 3.48
C TYR A 25 -8.76 -13.70 5.00
N LYS A 26 -7.72 -13.66 5.85
CA LYS A 26 -7.86 -13.44 7.29
C LYS A 26 -7.55 -11.98 7.59
N TYR A 27 -8.58 -11.15 7.66
CA TYR A 27 -8.42 -9.69 7.75
C TYR A 27 -9.31 -9.01 8.80
N ASP A 28 -10.00 -9.76 9.65
CA ASP A 28 -10.91 -9.17 10.64
C ASP A 28 -10.18 -8.19 11.59
N PHE A 29 -8.90 -8.47 11.88
CA PHE A 29 -8.05 -7.58 12.67
C PHE A 29 -7.83 -6.21 12.02
N ALA A 30 -7.94 -6.10 10.69
CA ALA A 30 -7.68 -4.85 9.98
C ALA A 30 -8.80 -3.83 10.18
N LEU A 31 -10.01 -4.29 10.56
CA LEU A 31 -11.15 -3.39 10.83
C LEU A 31 -10.78 -2.29 11.82
N GLN A 32 -10.00 -2.64 12.85
CA GLN A 32 -9.59 -1.71 13.90
C GLN A 32 -8.77 -0.52 13.36
N TRP A 33 -7.99 -0.72 12.29
CA TRP A 33 -7.20 0.35 11.68
C TRP A 33 -8.11 1.41 11.07
N TYR A 34 -9.20 0.97 10.43
CA TYR A 34 -10.17 1.82 9.76
C TYR A 34 -11.31 2.33 10.69
N GLN A 35 -11.14 2.20 12.01
CA GLN A 35 -11.96 2.92 12.99
C GLN A 35 -11.37 4.31 13.32
N ASP A 36 -10.20 4.63 12.78
CA ASP A 36 -9.60 5.96 12.89
C ASP A 36 -10.06 6.86 11.75
N GLU A 37 -10.90 7.86 12.06
CA GLU A 37 -11.42 8.81 11.08
C GLU A 37 -10.31 9.55 10.34
N GLU A 38 -9.20 9.88 11.01
CA GLU A 38 -8.09 10.57 10.37
C GLU A 38 -7.43 9.68 9.30
N LEU A 39 -7.16 8.41 9.63
CA LEU A 39 -6.64 7.44 8.68
C LEU A 39 -7.59 7.26 7.49
N VAL A 40 -8.87 7.04 7.77
CA VAL A 40 -9.88 6.84 6.74
C VAL A 40 -9.97 8.05 5.83
N ARG A 41 -9.91 9.27 6.37
CA ARG A 41 -9.87 10.52 5.59
C ARG A 41 -8.65 10.63 4.66
N LEU A 42 -7.51 10.09 5.08
CA LEU A 42 -6.26 10.10 4.30
C LEU A 42 -6.26 9.08 3.16
N VAL A 43 -7.12 8.06 3.23
CA VAL A 43 -7.18 6.94 2.28
C VAL A 43 -8.41 7.05 1.35
N ASP A 44 -9.58 7.36 1.91
CA ASP A 44 -10.88 7.38 1.21
C ASP A 44 -11.38 8.79 0.89
N GLY A 45 -10.77 9.83 1.46
CA GLY A 45 -11.08 11.23 1.17
C GLY A 45 -11.83 11.98 2.28
N PRO A 46 -12.14 13.28 2.08
CA PRO A 46 -12.61 14.16 3.17
C PRO A 46 -14.01 13.85 3.71
N TYR A 47 -14.83 13.10 2.97
CA TYR A 47 -16.22 12.80 3.30
C TYR A 47 -16.45 11.31 3.61
N SER A 48 -15.38 10.58 3.87
CA SER A 48 -15.43 9.15 4.11
C SER A 48 -15.87 8.80 5.53
N GLU A 49 -16.74 7.81 5.66
CA GLU A 49 -17.10 7.20 6.94
C GLU A 49 -16.15 6.06 7.30
N ILE A 50 -15.99 5.84 8.61
CA ILE A 50 -15.29 4.67 9.18
C ILE A 50 -15.82 3.36 8.59
N TYR A 51 -14.97 2.34 8.60
CA TYR A 51 -15.30 1.11 7.91
C TYR A 51 -16.28 0.28 8.73
N THR A 52 -17.29 -0.25 8.03
CA THR A 52 -18.03 -1.43 8.46
C THR A 52 -17.31 -2.69 7.96
N LEU A 53 -17.60 -3.86 8.54
CA LEU A 53 -17.11 -5.14 8.01
C LEU A 53 -17.46 -5.34 6.53
N THR A 54 -18.65 -4.90 6.10
CA THR A 54 -19.08 -4.97 4.70
C THR A 54 -18.21 -4.09 3.80
N LYS A 55 -17.87 -2.87 4.24
CA LYS A 55 -16.98 -1.97 3.48
C LYS A 55 -15.56 -2.53 3.42
N LEU A 56 -15.04 -3.04 4.54
CA LEU A 56 -13.72 -3.68 4.61
C LEU A 56 -13.62 -4.88 3.66
N LYS A 57 -14.62 -5.76 3.66
CA LYS A 57 -14.69 -6.90 2.74
C LYS A 57 -14.65 -6.44 1.28
N ARG A 58 -15.47 -5.45 0.91
CA ARG A 58 -15.48 -4.90 -0.47
C ARG A 58 -14.13 -4.30 -0.86
N MET A 59 -13.47 -3.60 0.06
CA MET A 59 -12.13 -3.04 -0.17
C MET A 59 -11.12 -4.15 -0.48
N TYR A 60 -11.02 -5.17 0.37
CA TYR A 60 -10.06 -6.26 0.14
C TYR A 60 -10.40 -7.10 -1.10
N GLU A 61 -11.67 -7.37 -1.38
CA GLU A 61 -12.09 -8.02 -2.63
C GLU A 61 -11.67 -7.19 -3.85
N TYR A 62 -11.86 -5.88 -3.81
CA TYR A 62 -11.43 -4.99 -4.89
C TYR A 62 -9.92 -5.01 -5.07
N LEU A 63 -9.14 -4.82 -4.01
CA LEU A 63 -7.69 -4.78 -4.06
C LEU A 63 -7.08 -6.11 -4.53
N ASN A 64 -7.56 -7.22 -3.99
CA ASN A 64 -7.09 -8.57 -4.35
C ASN A 64 -7.43 -8.95 -5.81
N ASN A 65 -8.47 -8.34 -6.39
CA ASN A 65 -8.80 -8.52 -7.81
C ASN A 65 -8.00 -7.61 -8.74
N LYS A 66 -7.38 -6.54 -8.22
CA LYS A 66 -6.64 -5.54 -9.02
C LYS A 66 -5.15 -5.83 -9.13
N GLY A 67 -4.53 -6.33 -8.07
CA GLY A 67 -3.08 -6.51 -8.01
C GLY A 67 -2.63 -7.47 -6.93
N GLU A 68 -1.32 -7.50 -6.68
CA GLU A 68 -0.76 -8.29 -5.60
C GLU A 68 -0.99 -7.57 -4.27
N LEU A 69 -1.89 -8.13 -3.44
CA LEU A 69 -2.24 -7.62 -2.12
C LEU A 69 -1.43 -8.32 -1.02
N TYR A 70 -0.83 -7.54 -0.14
CA TYR A 70 -0.02 -7.99 0.98
C TYR A 70 -0.42 -7.31 2.29
N PHE A 71 -0.31 -8.04 3.39
CA PHE A 71 -0.16 -7.46 4.72
C PHE A 71 1.28 -7.05 4.96
N ILE A 72 1.47 -5.86 5.52
CA ILE A 72 2.75 -5.39 6.04
C ILE A 72 2.86 -5.92 7.47
N GLU A 73 3.83 -6.78 7.72
CA GLU A 73 4.03 -7.39 9.03
C GLU A 73 5.37 -6.99 9.63
N ILE A 74 5.36 -6.71 10.93
CA ILE A 74 6.57 -6.42 11.70
C ILE A 74 6.79 -7.51 12.74
N LYS A 75 8.05 -7.83 13.02
CA LYS A 75 8.44 -8.79 14.05
C LYS A 75 8.23 -8.17 15.44
N GLU A 76 7.36 -8.79 16.24
CA GLU A 76 7.18 -8.51 17.67
C GLU A 76 7.49 -9.79 18.46
N GLY A 77 8.66 -9.85 19.10
CA GLY A 77 9.14 -11.06 19.77
C GLY A 77 9.50 -12.16 18.77
N GLU A 78 8.85 -13.32 18.90
CA GLU A 78 9.01 -14.46 17.98
C GLU A 78 8.04 -14.43 16.80
N ASP A 79 6.99 -13.60 16.90
CA ASP A 79 5.89 -13.55 15.92
C ASP A 79 6.01 -12.35 14.98
N PHE A 80 5.35 -12.46 13.82
CA PHE A 80 5.11 -11.36 12.91
C PHE A 80 3.67 -10.91 13.03
N VAL A 81 3.46 -9.62 13.26
CA VAL A 81 2.15 -9.03 13.50
C VAL A 81 1.82 -8.08 12.35
N PRO A 82 0.61 -8.17 11.75
CA PRO A 82 0.18 -7.23 10.72
C PRO A 82 -0.03 -5.83 11.30
N ILE A 83 0.55 -4.84 10.62
CA ILE A 83 0.51 -3.43 11.01
C ILE A 83 -0.07 -2.52 9.93
N GLY A 84 -0.37 -3.07 8.76
CA GLY A 84 -0.89 -2.36 7.60
C GLY A 84 -1.07 -3.29 6.41
N ASP A 85 -1.45 -2.71 5.28
CA ASP A 85 -1.58 -3.41 4.01
C ASP A 85 -1.06 -2.56 2.84
N VAL A 86 -0.72 -3.26 1.76
CA VAL A 86 -0.29 -2.65 0.52
C VAL A 86 -0.72 -3.50 -0.66
N THR A 87 -1.14 -2.85 -1.73
CA THR A 87 -1.41 -3.51 -3.02
C THR A 87 -0.54 -2.90 -4.10
N ILE A 88 -0.05 -3.72 -5.02
CA ILE A 88 0.69 -3.25 -6.19
C ILE A 88 0.03 -3.73 -7.48
N TRP A 89 -0.21 -2.81 -8.41
CA TRP A 89 -0.38 -3.07 -9.83
C TRP A 89 0.19 -1.90 -10.65
N GLU A 90 0.27 -2.03 -11.97
CA GLU A 90 0.95 -1.04 -12.83
C GLU A 90 0.40 0.40 -12.68
N ASP A 91 -0.90 0.53 -12.39
CA ASP A 91 -1.59 1.81 -12.35
C ASP A 91 -1.81 2.40 -10.94
N ASP A 92 -1.46 1.67 -9.86
CA ASP A 92 -1.61 2.20 -8.50
C ASP A 92 -0.84 1.40 -7.43
N ILE A 93 -0.55 2.06 -6.30
CA ILE A 93 0.08 1.45 -5.13
C ILE A 93 -0.60 1.93 -3.83
N PRO A 94 -1.84 1.48 -3.53
CA PRO A 94 -2.48 1.79 -2.26
C PRO A 94 -1.66 1.20 -1.12
N ILE A 95 -1.29 2.03 -0.15
CA ILE A 95 -0.51 1.64 1.04
C ILE A 95 -1.08 2.29 2.29
N VAL A 96 -1.25 1.50 3.34
CA VAL A 96 -1.74 1.94 4.64
C VAL A 96 -0.87 1.35 5.75
N ILE A 97 -0.33 2.21 6.63
CA ILE A 97 0.21 1.77 7.93
C ILE A 97 -0.91 1.97 8.95
N GLY A 98 -1.71 0.94 9.16
CA GLY A 98 -2.94 1.00 9.95
C GLY A 98 -2.71 1.10 11.46
N ASN A 99 -1.63 0.50 11.96
CA ASN A 99 -1.27 0.62 13.37
C ASN A 99 -0.49 1.93 13.63
N LYS A 100 -1.11 2.86 14.36
CA LYS A 100 -0.54 4.19 14.68
C LYS A 100 0.84 4.13 15.33
N LYS A 101 1.13 3.10 16.13
CA LYS A 101 2.44 2.90 16.76
C LYS A 101 3.58 2.94 15.74
N TYR A 102 3.31 2.47 14.52
CA TYR A 102 4.30 2.24 13.46
C TYR A 102 4.33 3.33 12.38
N GLN A 103 3.43 4.31 12.45
CA GLN A 103 3.42 5.44 11.52
C GLN A 103 4.63 6.37 11.75
N GLY A 104 5.11 7.01 10.69
CA GLY A 104 6.24 7.95 10.77
C GLY A 104 7.62 7.34 11.02
N GLN A 105 7.75 6.02 11.10
CA GLN A 105 9.02 5.32 11.38
C GLN A 105 9.80 4.89 10.12
N GLY A 106 9.41 5.38 8.94
CA GLY A 106 10.07 5.02 7.66
C GLY A 106 9.68 3.65 7.09
N ILE A 107 8.76 2.91 7.71
CA ILE A 107 8.28 1.60 7.22
C ILE A 107 7.70 1.72 5.80
N GLY A 108 6.84 2.72 5.55
CA GLY A 108 6.29 2.94 4.21
C GLY A 108 7.37 3.11 3.15
N LYS A 109 8.51 3.75 3.48
CA LYS A 109 9.64 3.90 2.56
C LYS A 109 10.27 2.56 2.21
N LYS A 110 10.51 1.72 3.21
CA LYS A 110 11.05 0.36 3.02
C LYS A 110 10.10 -0.51 2.18
N VAL A 111 8.80 -0.43 2.44
CA VAL A 111 7.77 -1.15 1.67
C VAL A 111 7.75 -0.70 0.21
N ILE A 112 7.71 0.61 -0.06
CA ILE A 112 7.73 1.12 -1.44
C ILE A 112 9.03 0.72 -2.16
N ALA A 113 10.18 0.74 -1.49
CA ALA A 113 11.44 0.27 -2.08
C ALA A 113 11.36 -1.20 -2.52
N ALA A 114 10.85 -2.08 -1.67
CA ALA A 114 10.66 -3.49 -2.01
C ALA A 114 9.65 -3.69 -3.16
N LEU A 115 8.60 -2.86 -3.21
CA LEU A 115 7.61 -2.92 -4.28
C LEU A 115 8.13 -2.40 -5.63
N ILE A 116 9.08 -1.47 -5.63
CA ILE A 116 9.76 -1.05 -6.87
C ILE A 116 10.56 -2.23 -7.45
N GLU A 117 11.28 -2.98 -6.62
CA GLU A 117 11.95 -4.22 -7.07
C GLU A 117 10.93 -5.25 -7.57
N ARG A 118 9.81 -5.43 -6.85
CA ARG A 118 8.74 -6.32 -7.30
C ARG A 118 8.15 -5.89 -8.64
N GLY A 119 7.98 -4.59 -8.87
CA GLY A 119 7.55 -4.03 -10.15
C GLY A 119 8.50 -4.39 -11.30
N ARG A 120 9.84 -4.36 -11.07
CA ARG A 120 10.84 -4.81 -12.04
C ARG A 120 10.68 -6.29 -12.37
N GLU A 121 10.51 -7.14 -11.35
CA GLU A 121 10.30 -8.57 -11.55
C GLU A 121 9.05 -8.84 -12.41
N LEU A 122 7.95 -8.13 -12.11
CA LEU A 122 6.69 -8.18 -12.85
C LEU A 122 6.80 -7.62 -14.28
N GLY A 123 7.90 -6.95 -14.61
CA GLY A 123 8.17 -6.38 -15.93
C GLY A 123 7.46 -5.05 -16.19
N PHE A 124 7.05 -4.34 -15.13
CA PHE A 124 6.46 -3.01 -15.25
C PHE A 124 7.48 -2.05 -15.86
N GLN A 125 7.04 -1.26 -16.85
CA GLN A 125 7.83 -0.17 -17.40
C GLN A 125 7.65 1.10 -16.56
N THR A 126 6.49 1.23 -15.93
CA THR A 126 6.15 2.35 -15.06
C THR A 126 5.36 1.86 -13.85
N MET A 127 5.46 2.59 -12.76
CA MET A 127 4.62 2.42 -11.58
C MET A 127 3.90 3.72 -11.28
N LYS A 128 2.58 3.69 -11.12
CA LYS A 128 1.77 4.88 -10.88
C LYS A 128 1.18 4.90 -9.47
N VAL A 129 0.82 6.09 -9.03
CA VAL A 129 -0.06 6.33 -7.89
C VAL A 129 -1.18 7.22 -8.40
N ARG A 130 -2.41 6.71 -8.34
CA ARG A 130 -3.55 7.36 -8.99
C ARG A 130 -3.89 8.69 -8.35
N GLU A 131 -3.95 8.73 -7.02
CA GLU A 131 -4.26 9.93 -6.27
C GLU A 131 -3.65 9.87 -4.88
N ILE A 132 -3.00 10.97 -4.50
CA ILE A 132 -2.70 11.29 -3.11
C ILE A 132 -3.35 12.63 -2.82
N TYR A 133 -4.23 12.67 -1.82
CA TYR A 133 -4.91 13.90 -1.42
C TYR A 133 -3.94 15.01 -1.07
N SER A 134 -4.32 16.25 -1.39
CA SER A 134 -3.49 17.44 -1.21
C SER A 134 -3.04 17.62 0.25
N TYR A 135 -3.86 17.17 1.20
CA TYR A 135 -3.57 17.22 2.64
C TYR A 135 -2.79 16.00 3.16
N ASN A 136 -2.64 14.92 2.39
CA ASN A 136 -1.83 13.76 2.78
C ASN A 136 -0.34 14.00 2.47
N ILE A 137 0.24 14.96 3.17
CA ILE A 137 1.62 15.44 2.96
C ILE A 137 2.64 14.32 3.22
N SER A 138 2.36 13.43 4.18
CA SER A 138 3.23 12.30 4.50
C SER A 138 3.39 11.37 3.30
N SER A 139 2.28 10.96 2.67
CA SER A 139 2.30 10.10 1.49
C SER A 139 2.93 10.79 0.27
N GLN A 140 2.65 12.08 0.04
CA GLN A 140 3.30 12.83 -1.05
C GLN A 140 4.82 12.88 -0.87
N LYS A 141 5.31 13.11 0.35
CA LYS A 141 6.75 13.11 0.65
C LYS A 141 7.36 11.72 0.49
N LEU A 142 6.66 10.67 0.91
CA LEU A 142 7.07 9.28 0.76
C LEU A 142 7.35 8.96 -0.71
N PHE A 143 6.35 9.12 -1.59
CA PHE A 143 6.51 8.76 -3.00
C PHE A 143 7.56 9.62 -3.72
N LYS A 144 7.59 10.94 -3.47
CA LYS A 144 8.63 11.82 -4.01
C LYS A 144 10.04 11.39 -3.58
N SER A 145 10.21 10.97 -2.34
CA SER A 145 11.51 10.49 -1.83
C SER A 145 11.98 9.18 -2.45
N MET A 146 11.08 8.46 -3.12
CA MET A 146 11.34 7.21 -3.83
C MET A 146 11.47 7.41 -5.35
N GLY A 147 11.58 8.66 -5.81
CA GLY A 147 11.79 8.98 -7.22
C GLY A 147 10.50 9.14 -8.04
N PHE A 148 9.33 8.99 -7.43
CA PHE A 148 8.07 9.27 -8.12
C PHE A 148 7.94 10.77 -8.40
N ILE A 149 7.63 11.11 -9.64
CA ILE A 149 7.36 12.47 -10.09
C ILE A 149 5.86 12.71 -10.20
N GLU A 150 5.43 13.94 -9.96
CA GLU A 150 4.03 14.33 -10.15
C GLU A 150 3.66 14.23 -11.62
N SER A 151 2.62 13.46 -11.95
CA SER A 151 2.19 13.19 -13.33
C SER A 151 0.91 13.94 -13.73
N GLY A 152 0.21 14.54 -12.78
CA GLY A 152 -1.02 15.28 -13.04
C GLY A 152 -1.80 15.65 -11.78
N GLN A 153 -2.71 16.60 -11.91
CA GLN A 153 -3.61 17.03 -10.83
C GLN A 153 -4.91 16.23 -10.86
N THR A 154 -5.43 15.88 -9.68
CA THR A 154 -6.74 15.23 -9.51
C THR A 154 -7.70 16.20 -8.80
N PRO A 155 -9.02 15.91 -8.70
CA PRO A 155 -9.96 16.83 -8.07
C PRO A 155 -9.59 17.25 -6.65
N LEU A 156 -8.97 16.36 -5.87
CA LEU A 156 -8.63 16.61 -4.46
C LEU A 156 -7.13 16.47 -4.15
N GLY A 157 -6.30 16.20 -5.15
CA GLY A 157 -4.93 15.75 -4.94
C GLY A 157 -4.05 15.78 -6.19
N ARG A 158 -3.11 14.85 -6.23
CA ARG A 158 -2.12 14.68 -7.29
C ARG A 158 -1.90 13.22 -7.59
N SER A 159 -1.60 12.93 -8.86
CA SER A 159 -1.11 11.62 -9.32
C SER A 159 0.41 11.63 -9.43
N TYR A 160 1.02 10.45 -9.33
CA TYR A 160 2.45 10.28 -9.43
C TYR A 160 2.84 9.12 -10.33
N CYS A 161 4.02 9.18 -10.92
CA CYS A 161 4.58 8.13 -11.78
C CYS A 161 6.07 7.96 -11.51
N LEU A 162 6.53 6.71 -11.56
CA LEU A 162 7.93 6.31 -11.55
C LEU A 162 8.21 5.53 -12.83
N GLN A 163 9.27 5.90 -13.56
CA GLN A 163 9.82 5.07 -14.63
C GLN A 163 10.68 3.97 -14.01
N ILE A 164 10.49 2.74 -14.47
CA ILE A 164 11.22 1.58 -14.00
C ILE A 164 12.27 1.24 -15.05
N ASP A 165 13.53 1.53 -14.73
CA ASP A 165 14.71 1.17 -15.54
C ASP A 165 15.05 -0.32 -15.41
#